data_AF-A0A0S4SUB3-F1
#
_entry.id   AF-A0A0S4SUB3-F1
#
_cell.length_a   1.000
_cell.length_b   1.000
_cell.length_c   1.000
_cell.angle_alpha   90.00
_cell.angle_beta   90.00
_cell.angle_gamma   90.00
#
_symmetry.space_group_name_H-M   'P 1'
#
loop_
_entity.id
_entity.type
_entity.pdbx_description
1 polymer ?
#
loop_
_entity_poly.entity_id
_entity_poly.type
_entity_poly.pdbx_seq_one_letter_code
_entity_poly.pdbx_strand_id
1 'polypeptide(L)'
;MLNSNTFFNNDLALILLATLFISRIKLLVSNNIFKTFLINFLGVALHELAHMLIGLLLGAKPYWISLIPHKSNAGYTMGYVEFSALNKINSFPTTMAPLLLLIPAYYLKKTIFSIL
;
A
#
# COMPACT_ATOMS: atom_id res chain seq x y z
N MET A 1 -28.36 22.28 -15.05
CA MET A 1 -28.36 21.08 -14.19
C MET A 1 -27.45 20.03 -14.83
N LEU A 2 -26.16 20.03 -14.48
CA LEU A 2 -25.26 18.95 -14.88
C LEU A 2 -25.56 17.75 -13.99
N ASN A 3 -25.92 16.63 -14.62
CA ASN A 3 -26.41 15.43 -13.98
C ASN A 3 -25.25 14.79 -13.18
N SER A 4 -25.27 14.90 -11.85
CA SER A 4 -24.23 14.37 -10.95
C SER A 4 -23.97 12.87 -11.16
N ASN A 5 -24.94 12.15 -11.71
CA ASN A 5 -24.84 10.73 -12.03
C ASN A 5 -23.89 10.41 -13.20
N THR A 6 -23.68 11.32 -14.17
CA THR A 6 -22.80 11.05 -15.32
C THR A 6 -21.32 11.33 -15.01
N PHE A 7 -21.04 12.29 -14.12
CA PHE A 7 -19.68 12.58 -13.65
C PHE A 7 -19.12 11.42 -12.80
N PHE A 8 -19.88 10.95 -11.81
CA PHE A 8 -19.47 9.82 -10.97
C PHE A 8 -19.23 8.54 -11.78
N ASN A 9 -20.08 8.22 -12.76
CA ASN A 9 -19.93 7.01 -13.55
C ASN A 9 -18.67 7.03 -14.45
N ASN A 10 -18.34 8.18 -15.04
CA ASN A 10 -17.16 8.32 -15.89
C ASN A 10 -15.86 8.37 -15.07
N ASP A 11 -15.87 9.05 -13.91
CA ASP A 11 -14.73 9.10 -13.00
C ASP A 11 -14.43 7.73 -12.39
N LEU A 12 -15.47 6.98 -11.98
CA LEU A 12 -15.33 5.62 -11.48
C LEU A 12 -14.81 4.67 -12.57
N ALA A 13 -15.32 4.79 -13.80
CA ALA A 13 -14.81 4.01 -14.94
C ALA A 13 -13.34 4.35 -15.23
N LEU A 14 -12.95 5.62 -15.14
CA LEU A 14 -11.57 6.06 -15.33
C LEU A 14 -10.64 5.53 -14.23
N ILE A 15 -11.08 5.56 -12.97
CA ILE A 15 -10.34 4.99 -11.84
C ILE A 15 -10.19 3.46 -11.99
N LEU A 16 -11.26 2.76 -12.38
CA LEU A 16 -11.22 1.32 -12.66
C LEU A 16 -10.28 1.01 -13.83
N LEU A 17 -10.34 1.79 -14.90
CA LEU A 17 -9.45 1.63 -16.05
C LEU A 17 -7.99 1.87 -15.64
N ALA A 18 -7.72 2.95 -14.91
CA ALA A 18 -6.38 3.31 -14.44
C ALA A 18 -5.80 2.24 -13.50
N THR A 19 -6.59 1.72 -12.55
CA THR A 19 -6.16 0.65 -11.63
C THR A 19 -5.88 -0.65 -12.37
N LEU A 20 -6.71 -1.05 -13.34
CA LEU A 20 -6.45 -2.19 -14.21
C LEU A 20 -5.17 -1.99 -15.03
N PHE A 21 -4.95 -0.78 -15.56
CA PHE A 21 -3.77 -0.46 -16.36
C PHE A 21 -2.49 -0.53 -15.52
N ILE A 22 -2.50 0.06 -14.32
CA ILE A 22 -1.39 -0.02 -13.36
C ILE A 22 -1.11 -1.48 -12.97
N SER A 23 -2.17 -2.27 -12.75
CA SER A 23 -2.04 -3.70 -12.42
C SER A 23 -1.40 -4.49 -13.57
N ARG A 24 -1.76 -4.19 -14.82
CA ARG A 24 -1.15 -4.79 -16.02
C ARG A 24 0.30 -4.35 -16.23
N ILE A 25 0.64 -3.08 -16.00
CA ILE A 25 2.03 -2.61 -16.04
C ILE A 25 2.86 -3.32 -14.97
N LYS A 26 2.32 -3.50 -13.76
CA LYS A 26 3.00 -4.22 -12.68
C LYS A 26 3.29 -5.69 -13.04
N LEU A 27 2.38 -6.34 -13.78
CA LEU A 27 2.58 -7.68 -14.33
C LEU A 27 3.66 -7.71 -15.43
N LEU A 28 3.74 -6.69 -16.29
CA LEU A 28 4.73 -6.61 -17.36
C LEU A 28 6.15 -6.24 -16.86
N VAL A 29 6.24 -5.43 -15.80
CA VAL A 29 7.50 -5.08 -15.13
C VAL A 29 8.03 -6.24 -14.27
N SER A 30 7.22 -7.27 -14.04
CA SER A 30 7.58 -8.49 -13.29
C SER A 30 8.69 -9.35 -13.92
N ASN A 31 9.24 -8.97 -15.09
CA ASN A 31 10.36 -9.70 -15.70
C ASN A 31 11.67 -9.60 -14.91
N ASN A 32 11.80 -8.63 -13.98
CA ASN A 32 12.95 -8.54 -13.09
C ASN A 32 12.52 -8.11 -11.68
N ILE A 33 12.52 -9.07 -10.73
CA ILE A 33 12.19 -8.84 -9.31
C ILE A 33 12.99 -7.66 -8.74
N PHE A 34 14.27 -7.53 -9.11
CA PHE A 34 15.14 -6.47 -8.60
C PHE A 34 14.70 -5.06 -9.02
N LYS A 35 14.20 -4.87 -10.25
CA LYS A 35 13.72 -3.56 -10.73
C LYS A 35 12.42 -3.18 -10.04
N THR A 36 11.50 -4.13 -9.92
CA THR A 36 10.23 -3.93 -9.22
C THR A 36 10.46 -3.68 -7.73
N PHE A 37 11.45 -4.35 -7.14
CA PHE A 37 11.87 -4.13 -5.76
C PHE A 37 12.41 -2.72 -5.58
N LEU A 38 13.38 -2.28 -6.38
CA LEU A 38 14.03 -0.98 -6.20
C LEU A 38 13.04 0.19 -6.33
N ILE A 39 12.12 0.13 -7.28
CA ILE A 39 11.10 1.17 -7.51
C ILE A 39 10.07 1.18 -6.38
N ASN A 40 9.64 0.01 -5.91
CA ASN A 40 8.62 -0.10 -4.87
C ASN A 40 9.19 -0.16 -3.46
N PHE A 41 10.51 -0.18 -3.29
CA PHE A 41 11.18 -0.39 -2.00
C PHE A 41 10.72 0.63 -0.98
N LEU A 42 10.69 1.91 -1.37
CA LEU A 42 10.24 3.00 -0.50
C LEU A 42 8.76 2.82 -0.09
N GLY A 43 7.92 2.39 -1.03
CA GLY A 43 6.50 2.13 -0.77
C GLY A 43 6.30 0.92 0.15
N VAL A 44 7.01 -0.18 -0.10
CA VAL A 44 6.98 -1.39 0.74
C VAL A 44 7.51 -1.10 2.14
N ALA A 45 8.60 -0.34 2.26
CA ALA A 45 9.14 0.08 3.55
C ALA A 45 8.13 0.90 4.35
N LEU A 46 7.51 1.91 3.75
CA LEU A 46 6.48 2.70 4.42
C LEU A 46 5.24 1.86 4.78
N HIS A 47 4.86 0.92 3.91
CA HIS A 47 3.72 0.02 4.13
C HIS A 47 3.93 -0.88 5.36
N GLU A 48 5.07 -1.56 5.43
CA GLU A 48 5.41 -2.43 6.55
C GLU A 48 5.64 -1.61 7.84
N LEU A 49 6.24 -0.42 7.75
CA LEU A 49 6.39 0.48 8.90
C LEU A 49 5.04 0.96 9.44
N ALA A 50 4.04 1.19 8.58
CA ALA A 50 2.70 1.57 9.03
C ALA A 50 2.03 0.45 9.84
N HIS A 51 2.14 -0.79 9.36
CA HIS A 51 1.71 -1.98 10.10
C HIS A 51 2.43 -2.09 11.46
N MET A 52 3.74 -1.87 11.48
CA MET A 52 4.53 -1.89 12.71
C MET A 52 4.09 -0.80 13.70
N LEU A 53 3.93 0.46 13.25
CA LEU A 53 3.54 1.59 14.09
C LEU A 53 2.15 1.40 14.71
N ILE A 54 1.15 1.05 13.89
CA ILE A 54 -0.21 0.86 14.38
C ILE A 54 -0.30 -0.42 15.23
N GLY A 55 0.38 -1.48 14.83
CA GLY A 55 0.47 -2.70 15.65
C GLY A 55 1.14 -2.44 17.00
N LEU A 56 2.18 -1.59 17.07
CA LEU A 56 2.80 -1.18 18.32
C LEU A 56 1.82 -0.37 19.19
N LEU A 57 1.15 0.63 18.60
CA LEU A 57 0.16 1.47 19.29
C LEU A 57 -1.02 0.66 19.85
N LEU A 58 -1.41 -0.41 19.16
CA LEU A 58 -2.49 -1.30 19.57
C LEU A 58 -2.03 -2.50 20.43
N GLY A 59 -0.76 -2.52 20.83
CA GLY A 59 -0.21 -3.58 21.68
C GLY A 59 -0.06 -4.95 21.00
N ALA A 60 -0.07 -5.01 19.67
CA ALA A 60 0.10 -6.25 18.90
C ALA A 60 1.53 -6.83 18.92
N LYS A 61 2.49 -6.12 19.54
CA LYS A 61 3.90 -6.53 19.72
C LYS A 61 4.53 -7.06 18.43
N PRO A 62 4.85 -6.17 17.46
CA PRO A 62 5.64 -6.56 16.30
C PRO A 62 7.03 -7.01 16.76
N TYR A 63 7.51 -8.15 16.25
CA TYR A 63 8.83 -8.68 16.61
C TYR A 63 9.78 -8.80 15.41
N TRP A 64 9.25 -8.88 14.19
CA TRP A 64 10.06 -9.00 12.99
C TRP A 64 9.48 -8.18 11.84
N ILE A 65 10.37 -7.52 11.09
CA ILE A 65 10.06 -6.82 9.85
C ILE A 65 11.03 -7.29 8.77
N SER A 66 10.49 -7.79 7.67
CA SER A 66 11.26 -8.15 6.48
C SER A 66 10.89 -7.21 5.34
N LEU A 67 11.88 -6.51 4.82
CA LEU A 67 11.77 -5.65 3.64
C LEU A 67 12.38 -6.30 2.41
N ILE A 68 12.87 -7.54 2.53
CA ILE A 68 13.59 -8.23 1.45
C ILE A 68 12.60 -9.16 0.75
N PRO A 69 12.56 -9.17 -0.59
CA PRO A 69 11.68 -10.03 -1.33
C PRO A 69 12.07 -11.49 -1.07
N HIS A 70 11.17 -12.24 -0.43
CA HIS A 70 11.37 -13.64 -0.13
C HIS A 70 10.59 -14.50 -1.14
N LYS A 71 11.25 -15.53 -1.66
CA LYS A 71 10.61 -16.48 -2.56
C LYS A 71 9.92 -17.56 -1.71
N SER A 72 8.59 -17.55 -1.72
CA SER A 72 7.74 -18.59 -1.13
C SER A 72 7.35 -19.62 -2.19
N ASN A 73 7.01 -20.84 -1.76
CA ASN A 73 6.46 -21.88 -2.64
C ASN A 73 5.18 -21.43 -3.40
N ALA A 74 4.47 -20.41 -2.91
CA ALA A 74 3.27 -19.84 -3.51
C ALA A 74 3.51 -18.56 -4.33
N GLY A 75 4.74 -18.04 -4.41
CA GLY A 75 5.06 -16.81 -5.14
C GLY A 75 6.14 -15.95 -4.48
N TYR A 76 6.26 -14.69 -4.91
CA TYR A 76 7.21 -13.73 -4.33
C TYR A 76 6.51 -12.79 -3.36
N THR A 77 6.91 -12.78 -2.09
CA THR A 77 6.46 -11.81 -1.09
C THR A 77 7.48 -10.68 -1.01
N MET A 78 7.05 -9.43 -1.22
CA MET A 78 7.94 -8.25 -1.26
C MET A 78 8.41 -7.81 0.13
N GLY A 79 7.60 -8.02 1.15
CA GLY A 79 7.86 -7.68 2.54
C GLY A 79 6.80 -8.33 3.44
N TYR A 80 7.09 -8.40 4.74
CA TYR A 80 6.14 -8.85 5.75
C TYR A 80 6.55 -8.36 7.15
N VAL A 81 5.56 -8.08 8.00
CA VAL A 81 5.72 -7.86 9.44
C VAL A 81 5.04 -8.97 10.21
N GLU A 82 5.77 -9.53 11.19
CA GLU A 82 5.25 -10.56 12.08
C GLU A 82 4.90 -9.98 13.45
N PHE A 83 3.75 -10.40 13.98
CA PHE A 83 3.21 -9.93 15.25
C PHE A 83 2.99 -11.10 16.20
N SER A 84 3.38 -10.93 17.46
CA SER A 84 3.24 -11.98 18.48
C SER A 84 1.92 -11.90 19.25
N ALA A 85 1.25 -10.74 19.30
CA ALA A 85 0.07 -10.50 20.14
C ALA A 85 -1.14 -9.97 19.34
N LEU A 86 -1.42 -10.59 18.20
CA LEU A 86 -2.60 -10.30 17.37
C LEU A 86 -3.87 -10.92 17.99
N ASN A 87 -4.78 -10.06 18.44
CA ASN A 87 -6.15 -10.36 18.83
C ASN A 87 -7.13 -9.93 17.72
N LYS A 88 -8.38 -10.42 17.75
CA LYS A 88 -9.39 -10.02 16.74
C LYS A 88 -9.72 -8.52 16.74
N ILE A 89 -9.52 -7.83 17.86
CA ILE A 89 -9.85 -6.41 18.03
C ILE A 89 -8.74 -5.50 17.48
N ASN A 90 -7.47 -5.86 17.70
CA ASN A 90 -6.32 -5.08 17.21
C ASN A 90 -5.88 -5.52 15.80
N SER A 91 -6.26 -6.73 15.34
CA SER A 91 -5.93 -7.19 13.98
C SER A 91 -6.54 -6.32 12.89
N PHE A 92 -7.83 -5.98 13.00
CA PHE A 92 -8.54 -5.18 12.02
C PHE A 92 -7.92 -3.79 11.79
N PRO A 93 -7.71 -2.96 12.82
CA PRO A 93 -7.03 -1.68 12.63
C PRO A 93 -5.55 -1.83 12.24
N THR A 94 -4.87 -2.90 12.67
CA THR A 94 -3.48 -3.16 12.25
C THR A 94 -3.40 -3.49 10.75
N THR A 95 -4.34 -4.26 10.19
CA THR A 95 -4.37 -4.54 8.74
C THR A 95 -4.80 -3.32 7.91
N MET A 96 -5.62 -2.43 8.47
CA MET A 96 -5.99 -1.16 7.81
C MET A 96 -4.93 -0.06 7.95
N ALA A 97 -3.89 -0.25 8.77
CA ALA A 97 -2.84 0.73 9.04
C ALA A 97 -2.25 1.42 7.80
N PRO A 98 -1.96 0.72 6.68
CA PRO A 98 -1.36 1.37 5.51
C PRO A 98 -2.29 2.38 4.84
N LEU A 99 -3.61 2.32 5.05
CA LEU A 99 -4.53 3.34 4.55
C LEU A 99 -4.24 4.71 5.16
N LEU A 100 -3.67 4.77 6.38
CA LEU A 100 -3.26 6.04 6.99
C LEU A 100 -2.14 6.73 6.20
N LEU A 101 -1.37 6.00 5.38
CA LEU A 101 -0.37 6.60 4.50
C LEU A 101 -0.98 7.48 3.40
N LEU A 102 -2.30 7.37 3.12
CA LEU A 102 -2.97 8.31 2.20
C LEU A 102 -2.97 9.74 2.73
N ILE A 103 -3.01 9.94 4.05
CA ILE A 103 -3.04 11.28 4.66
C ILE A 103 -1.74 12.04 4.35
N PRO A 104 -0.54 11.55 4.70
CA PRO A 104 0.70 12.22 4.33
C PRO A 104 0.90 12.27 2.81
N ALA A 105 0.45 11.27 2.05
CA ALA A 105 0.50 11.32 0.59
C ALA A 105 -0.34 12.48 0.01
N TYR A 106 -1.52 12.74 0.58
CA TYR A 106 -2.37 13.86 0.18
C TYR A 106 -1.71 15.21 0.48
N TYR A 107 -1.12 15.37 1.67
CA TYR A 107 -0.40 16.60 2.02
C TYR A 107 0.83 16.82 1.15
N LEU A 108 1.63 15.78 0.90
CA LEU A 108 2.77 15.85 -0.02
C LEU A 108 2.34 16.27 -1.43
N LYS A 109 1.28 15.65 -1.98
CA LYS A 109 0.71 16.06 -3.27
C LYS A 109 0.30 17.52 -3.25
N LYS A 110 -0.39 17.96 -2.20
CA LYS A 110 -0.86 19.35 -2.08
C LYS A 110 0.32 20.32 -2.06
N THR A 111 1.37 20.02 -1.30
CA THR A 111 2.56 20.89 -1.22
C THR A 111 3.33 20.92 -2.53
N ILE A 112 3.57 19.76 -3.16
CA ILE A 112 4.28 19.68 -4.45
C ILE A 112 3.51 20.40 -5.55
N PHE A 113 2.20 20.15 -5.66
CA PHE A 113 1.36 20.79 -6.67
C PHE A 113 1.08 22.27 -6.37
N SER A 114 1.29 22.73 -5.14
CA SER A 114 1.20 24.15 -4.78
C SER A 114 2.48 24.93 -5.10
N ILE A 115 3.60 24.24 -5.34
CA ILE A 115 4.90 24.84 -5.66
C ILE A 115 5.14 24.88 -7.18
N LEU A 116 4.40 24.07 -7.95
CA LEU A 116 4.44 23.99 -9.41
C LEU A 116 3.34 24.83 -10.04
#